data_AF-A0A7K4BG73-F1
#
_entry.id   AF-A0A7K4BG73-F1
#
_cell.length_a   1.000
_cell.length_b   1.000
_cell.length_c   1.000
_cell.angle_alpha   90.00
_cell.angle_beta   90.00
_cell.angle_gamma   90.00
#
_symmetry.space_group_name_H-M   'P 1'
#
loop_
_entity.id
_entity.type
_entity.pdbx_description
1 polymer ?
#
loop_
_entity_poly.entity_id
_entity_poly.type
_entity_poly.pdbx_seq_one_letter_code
_entity_poly.pdbx_strand_id
1 'polypeptide(L)'
;MDSPDHISSKQVGVRLPGHLYRWLKEKVNNGEYPNMAQSVIGELTKARTLEEIRHREIPYYSALEGESLTQMVNERIEGLRRELLDEVERRKRT
;
A
#
# COMPACT_ATOMS: atom_id res chain seq x y z
N MET A 1 17.85 8.29 -33.49
CA MET A 1 17.59 9.65 -32.99
C MET A 1 16.18 9.59 -32.43
N ASP A 2 16.07 9.21 -31.16
CA ASP A 2 14.78 9.07 -30.49
C ASP A 2 14.17 10.46 -30.27
N SER A 3 12.95 10.64 -30.77
CA SER A 3 12.19 11.88 -30.67
C SER A 3 11.98 12.28 -29.20
N PRO A 4 12.01 13.59 -28.87
CA PRO A 4 11.76 14.03 -27.50
C PRO A 4 10.32 13.70 -27.13
N ASP A 5 10.16 12.98 -26.02
CA ASP A 5 8.86 12.67 -25.42
C ASP A 5 8.04 13.95 -25.32
N HIS A 6 6.89 13.94 -26.00
CA HIS A 6 5.92 15.01 -25.95
C HIS A 6 5.37 15.09 -24.52
N ILE A 7 6.02 15.86 -23.64
CA ILE A 7 5.51 16.18 -22.31
C ILE A 7 4.25 17.00 -22.51
N SER A 8 3.11 16.31 -22.55
CA SER A 8 1.81 16.93 -22.57
C SER A 8 1.65 17.66 -21.24
N SER A 9 1.90 18.96 -21.23
CA SER A 9 1.66 19.87 -20.11
C SER A 9 0.15 20.06 -19.89
N LYS A 10 -0.56 18.94 -19.73
CA LYS A 10 -1.96 18.91 -19.33
C LYS A 10 -1.96 19.29 -17.86
N GLN A 11 -2.24 20.55 -17.59
CA GLN A 11 -2.55 21.02 -16.25
C GLN A 11 -3.71 20.18 -15.70
N VAL A 12 -3.40 19.24 -14.81
CA VAL A 12 -4.41 18.41 -14.15
C VAL A 12 -4.90 19.18 -12.93
N GLY A 13 -6.00 19.91 -13.09
CA GLY A 13 -6.67 20.57 -11.98
C GLY A 13 -7.52 19.58 -11.19
N VAL A 14 -7.22 19.39 -9.91
CA VAL A 14 -8.04 18.57 -9.00
C VAL A 14 -8.56 19.45 -7.88
N ARG A 15 -9.85 19.33 -7.56
CA ARG A 15 -10.45 20.02 -6.42
C ARG A 15 -10.00 19.34 -5.13
N LEU A 16 -9.26 20.07 -4.30
CA LEU A 16 -8.82 19.58 -3.00
C LEU A 16 -10.00 19.54 -2.00
N PRO A 17 -10.15 18.44 -1.24
CA PRO A 17 -10.94 18.42 -0.02
C PRO A 17 -10.58 19.56 0.93
N GLY A 18 -11.58 20.12 1.62
CA GLY A 18 -11.40 21.34 2.43
C GLY A 18 -10.37 21.22 3.56
N HIS A 19 -10.25 20.04 4.17
CA HIS A 19 -9.23 19.80 5.20
C HIS A 19 -7.82 19.80 4.63
N LEU A 20 -7.60 19.21 3.45
CA LEU A 20 -6.30 19.22 2.77
C LEU A 20 -5.92 20.64 2.34
N TYR A 21 -6.88 21.40 1.83
CA TYR A 21 -6.64 22.81 1.49
C TYR A 21 -6.19 23.61 2.72
N ARG A 22 -6.90 23.49 3.85
CA ARG A 22 -6.56 24.23 5.08
C ARG A 22 -5.17 23.87 5.58
N TRP A 23 -4.85 22.58 5.63
CA TRP A 23 -3.54 22.09 6.07
C TRP A 23 -2.40 22.57 5.15
N LEU A 24 -2.57 22.47 3.83
CA LEU A 24 -1.57 22.98 2.88
C LEU A 24 -1.42 24.50 2.96
N LYS A 25 -2.52 25.22 3.19
CA LYS A 25 -2.51 26.67 3.36
C LYS A 25 -1.73 27.08 4.61
N GLU A 26 -1.88 26.33 5.70
CA GLU A 26 -1.10 26.54 6.93
C GLU A 26 0.40 26.37 6.68
N LYS A 27 0.81 25.32 5.97
CA LYS A 27 2.22 25.11 5.58
C LYS A 27 2.79 26.27 4.75
N VAL A 28 2.01 26.79 3.81
CA VAL A 28 2.41 27.98 3.02
C VAL A 28 2.53 29.21 3.94
N ASN A 29 1.58 29.42 4.84
CA ASN A 29 1.61 30.54 5.79
C ASN A 29 2.81 30.45 6.76
N ASN A 30 3.23 29.24 7.11
CA ASN A 30 4.42 28.98 7.94
C ASN A 30 5.74 29.15 7.16
N GLY A 31 5.68 29.44 5.86
CA GLY A 31 6.86 29.59 5.00
C GLY A 31 7.53 28.27 4.60
N GLU A 32 6.90 27.11 4.86
CA GLU A 32 7.43 25.81 4.42
C GLU A 32 7.43 25.70 2.89
N TYR A 33 6.53 26.42 2.23
CA TYR A 33 6.39 26.46 0.77
C TYR A 33 6.09 27.88 0.29
N PRO A 34 6.62 28.27 -0.88
CA PRO A 34 6.43 29.62 -1.42
C PRO A 34 5.00 29.87 -1.94
N ASN A 35 4.25 28.83 -2.29
CA ASN A 35 2.86 28.92 -2.72
C ASN A 35 2.13 27.57 -2.63
N MET A 36 0.80 27.61 -2.85
CA MET A 36 -0.07 26.42 -2.78
C MET A 36 0.27 25.33 -3.79
N ALA A 37 0.71 25.69 -5.01
CA ALA A 37 1.05 24.69 -6.00
C ALA A 37 2.30 23.91 -5.56
N GLN A 38 3.30 24.61 -5.04
CA GLN A 38 4.52 24.02 -4.49
C GLN A 38 4.24 23.19 -3.23
N SER A 39 3.29 23.59 -2.38
CA SER A 39 2.91 22.76 -1.24
C SER A 39 2.21 21.46 -1.65
N VAL A 40 1.32 21.51 -2.65
CA VAL A 40 0.65 20.30 -3.18
C VAL A 40 1.69 19.35 -3.76
N ILE A 41 2.53 19.85 -4.67
CA ILE A 41 3.54 19.03 -5.35
C ILE A 41 4.52 18.48 -4.31
N GLY A 42 5.04 19.33 -3.43
CA GLY A 42 6.03 18.95 -2.43
C GLY A 42 5.52 17.87 -1.47
N GLU A 43 4.30 17.99 -0.95
CA GLU A 43 3.74 16.99 -0.04
C GLU A 43 3.38 15.67 -0.77
N LEU A 44 2.89 15.73 -2.01
CA LEU A 44 2.68 14.51 -2.82
C LEU A 44 4.00 13.80 -3.17
N THR A 45 5.04 14.55 -3.52
CA THR A 45 6.37 14.00 -3.79
C THR A 45 6.93 13.34 -2.53
N LYS A 46 6.84 13.99 -1.35
CA LYS A 46 7.27 13.41 -0.08
C LYS A 46 6.53 12.10 0.22
N ALA A 47 5.20 12.10 0.07
CA ALA A 47 4.38 10.91 0.29
C ALA A 47 4.83 9.75 -0.62
N ARG A 48 5.00 10.03 -1.92
CA ARG A 48 5.49 9.04 -2.88
C ARG A 48 6.88 8.51 -2.54
N THR A 49 7.82 9.38 -2.16
CA THR A 49 9.17 8.94 -1.76
C THR A 49 9.12 8.04 -0.53
N LEU A 50 8.25 8.33 0.45
CA LEU A 50 8.07 7.47 1.61
C LEU A 50 7.45 6.11 1.24
N GLU A 51 6.52 6.07 0.29
CA GLU A 51 5.98 4.82 -0.25
C GLU A 51 7.06 4.00 -0.99
N GLU A 52 7.85 4.64 -1.83
CA GLU A 52 8.96 3.98 -2.56
C GLU A 52 10.02 3.44 -1.60
N ILE A 53 10.35 4.19 -0.53
CA ILE A 53 11.24 3.73 0.53
C ILE A 53 10.63 2.51 1.23
N ARG A 54 9.36 2.56 1.64
CA ARG A 54 8.68 1.40 2.24
C ARG A 54 8.70 0.19 1.32
N HIS A 55 8.41 0.37 0.03
CA HIS A 55 8.46 -0.74 -0.94
C HIS A 55 9.87 -1.32 -1.11
N ARG A 56 10.91 -0.49 -1.01
CA ARG A 56 12.32 -0.94 -1.09
C ARG A 56 12.82 -1.56 0.20
N GLU A 57 12.36 -1.05 1.34
CA GLU A 57 12.62 -1.55 2.71
C GLU A 57 11.75 -2.74 3.09
N ILE A 58 10.91 -3.22 2.17
CA ILE A 58 10.35 -4.57 2.20
C ILE A 58 11.21 -5.52 1.35
N PRO A 59 12.45 -5.88 1.74
CA PRO A 59 13.08 -7.10 1.28
C PRO A 59 12.75 -8.24 2.26
N TYR A 60 12.28 -9.35 1.69
CA TYR A 60 12.21 -10.69 2.28
C TYR A 60 11.21 -10.96 3.43
N TYR A 61 10.98 -10.05 4.38
CA TYR A 61 10.08 -10.38 5.52
C TYR A 61 8.59 -10.29 5.20
N SER A 62 8.15 -9.40 4.29
CA SER A 62 6.74 -9.40 3.83
C SER A 62 6.42 -10.49 2.82
N ALA A 63 7.42 -11.17 2.25
CA ALA A 63 7.16 -12.39 1.50
C ALA A 63 6.86 -13.56 2.45
N LEU A 64 7.42 -13.53 3.67
CA LEU A 64 7.13 -14.49 4.74
C LEU A 64 5.84 -14.15 5.51
N GLU A 65 5.56 -12.87 5.78
CA GLU A 65 4.25 -12.42 6.31
C GLU A 65 3.14 -12.40 5.26
N GLY A 66 3.53 -12.50 3.98
CA GLY A 66 2.67 -12.72 2.82
C GLY A 66 2.32 -14.18 2.59
N GLU A 67 2.82 -15.12 3.41
CA GLU A 67 2.09 -16.37 3.69
C GLU A 67 0.83 -15.96 4.44
N SER A 68 -0.15 -15.55 3.62
CA SER A 68 -1.43 -14.99 4.02
C SER A 68 -1.97 -15.76 5.22
N LEU A 69 -2.50 -15.07 6.23
CA LEU A 69 -3.29 -15.73 7.30
C LEU A 69 -4.24 -16.80 6.74
N THR A 70 -4.73 -16.59 5.52
CA THR A 70 -5.47 -17.56 4.70
C THR A 70 -4.76 -18.91 4.53
N GLN A 71 -3.48 -18.92 4.16
CA GLN A 71 -2.67 -20.14 4.01
C GLN A 71 -2.51 -20.87 5.34
N MET A 72 -2.15 -20.15 6.41
CA MET A 72 -2.00 -20.74 7.75
C MET A 72 -3.31 -21.33 8.27
N VAL A 73 -4.43 -20.62 8.06
CA VAL A 73 -5.77 -21.11 8.39
C VAL A 73 -6.14 -22.32 7.55
N ASN A 74 -5.85 -22.31 6.25
CA ASN A 74 -6.12 -23.43 5.35
C ASN A 74 -5.32 -24.68 5.74
N GLU A 75 -4.04 -24.54 6.06
CA GLU A 75 -3.21 -25.65 6.52
C GLU A 75 -3.75 -26.24 7.83
N ARG A 76 -4.20 -25.38 8.76
CA ARG A 76 -4.83 -25.83 10.00
C ARG A 76 -6.16 -26.56 9.77
N ILE A 77 -7.01 -26.05 8.88
CA ILE A 77 -8.28 -26.67 8.49
C ILE A 77 -8.02 -28.04 7.86
N GLU A 78 -7.07 -28.14 6.95
CA GLU A 78 -6.73 -29.40 6.28
C GLU A 78 -6.12 -30.43 7.24
N GLY A 79 -5.35 -29.99 8.25
CA GLY A 79 -4.91 -30.86 9.35
C GLY A 79 -6.08 -31.46 10.13
N LEU A 80 -7.02 -30.61 10.56
CA LEU A 80 -8.21 -31.05 11.30
C LEU A 80 -9.12 -31.98 10.47
N ARG A 81 -9.24 -31.73 9.16
CA ARG A 81 -9.98 -32.61 8.25
C ARG A 81 -9.39 -34.02 8.20
N ARG A 82 -8.06 -34.13 8.11
CA ARG A 82 -7.36 -35.43 8.11
C ARG A 82 -7.58 -36.16 9.44
N GLU A 83 -7.34 -35.49 10.56
CA GLU A 83 -7.55 -36.07 11.90
C GLU A 83 -8.99 -36.59 12.09
N LEU A 84 -9.97 -35.82 11.64
CA LEU A 84 -11.39 -36.20 11.72
C LEU A 84 -11.72 -37.40 10.84
N LEU A 85 -11.20 -37.44 9.59
CA LEU A 85 -11.39 -38.57 8.68
C LEU A 85 -10.79 -39.85 9.25
N ASP A 86 -9.59 -39.78 9.81
CA ASP A 86 -8.92 -40.93 10.44
C ASP A 86 -9.71 -41.46 11.64
N GLU A 87 -10.24 -40.57 12.49
CA GLU A 87 -11.07 -40.96 13.63
C GLU A 87 -12.42 -41.56 13.21
N VAL A 88 -13.07 -41.04 12.17
CA VAL A 88 -14.30 -41.62 11.60
C VAL A 88 -14.04 -43.01 11.04
N GLU A 89 -12.95 -43.19 10.30
CA GLU A 89 -12.57 -44.47 9.71
C GLU A 89 -12.25 -45.50 10.80
N ARG A 90 -11.53 -45.09 11.86
CA ARG A 90 -11.24 -45.93 13.02
C ARG A 90 -12.53 -46.43 13.69
N ARG A 91 -13.51 -45.54 13.93
CA ARG A 91 -14.81 -45.90 14.50
C ARG A 91 -15.65 -46.81 13.60
N LYS A 92 -15.42 -46.78 12.29
CA LYS A 92 -16.13 -47.64 11.33
C LYS A 92 -15.58 -49.07 11.29
N ARG A 93 -14.32 -49.25 11.70
CA ARG A 93 -13.63 -50.55 11.78
C ARG A 93 -13.70 -51.21 13.16
N THR A 94 -14.26 -50.51 14.15
CA THR A 94 -14.53 -51.05 15.51
C THR A 94 -16.01 -51.39 15.61
#